data_AF-A0A923X9H7-F1
#
_entry.id   AF-A0A923X9H7-F1
#
_cell.length_a   1.000
_cell.length_b   1.000
_cell.length_c   1.000
_cell.angle_alpha   90.00
_cell.angle_beta   90.00
_cell.angle_gamma   90.00
#
_symmetry.space_group_name_H-M   'P 1'
#
loop_
_entity.id
_entity.type
_entity.pdbx_description
1 polymer ?
#
loop_
_entity_poly.entity_id
_entity_poly.type
_entity_poly.pdbx_seq_one_letter_code
_entity_poly.pdbx_strand_id
1 'polypeptide(L)'
;MKQTLQERLLFLNKTIAKISALELKASLDQVKLIDIREESEWLDGKIPTAETVPRGFLELRIENIAPKRDQAIVLYCAGGTRSVLAAQSLIEMGYTQVRSLDDGIKGWKDQGQALEALPRIDLSYQQRYSAQMRLPQVGLEGQKKLSAAKVLIVGAGGLGSPAAFYLAAAGVGTIGIIDDDVVDLSNLQRQILHTTDRVGLSKVDSAQMTLKNLNPNLQINAYKMRLTDKNIDQILPEYDVIVDGCDNFDTRFLVNDACLKHKKVNVHGSIFWFEGQATVFCAKDGPCYRCLHPERPTADMAPNCAEAGVLGVLPGIIGLIEATEVIKLILGLGVSLVGRLLLYDSLQMEFRELNVRKNKDCVACGNPENIKYQKASTACEVKA
;
A
#
# COMPACT_ATOMS: atom_id res chain seq x y z
N MET A 1 -54.12 3.04 14.56
CA MET A 1 -53.70 4.30 13.88
C MET A 1 -52.20 4.29 13.74
N LYS A 2 -51.64 4.53 12.55
CA LYS A 2 -50.18 4.68 12.38
C LYS A 2 -49.80 6.07 12.91
N GLN A 3 -49.10 6.10 14.05
CA GLN A 3 -48.58 7.34 14.64
C GLN A 3 -47.52 7.93 13.69
N THR A 4 -47.57 9.24 13.47
CA THR A 4 -46.58 9.94 12.63
C THR A 4 -45.22 10.01 13.34
N LEU A 5 -44.14 10.20 12.57
CA LEU A 5 -42.80 10.36 13.15
C LEU A 5 -42.72 11.55 14.12
N GLN A 6 -43.40 12.66 13.81
CA GLN A 6 -43.45 13.84 14.67
C GLN A 6 -44.15 13.55 16.00
N GLU A 7 -45.30 12.89 15.98
CA GLU A 7 -46.02 12.49 17.20
C GLU A 7 -45.18 11.52 18.04
N ARG A 8 -44.49 10.59 17.38
CA ARG A 8 -43.59 9.65 18.06
C ARG A 8 -42.41 10.37 18.71
N LEU A 9 -41.76 11.30 18.01
CA LEU A 9 -40.65 12.08 18.56
C LEU A 9 -41.10 12.98 19.72
N LEU A 10 -42.28 13.58 19.64
CA LEU A 10 -42.84 14.40 20.73
C LEU A 10 -43.08 13.55 21.99
N PHE A 11 -43.64 12.35 21.81
CA PHE A 11 -43.84 11.39 22.91
C PHE A 11 -42.49 10.98 23.52
N LEU A 12 -41.55 10.53 22.70
CA LEU A 12 -40.26 10.04 23.19
C LEU A 12 -39.42 11.12 23.87
N ASN A 13 -39.47 12.37 23.40
CA ASN A 13 -38.80 13.47 24.09
C ASN A 13 -39.34 13.74 25.50
N LYS A 14 -40.59 13.33 25.79
CA LYS A 14 -41.18 13.42 27.14
C LYS A 14 -40.89 12.19 28.00
N THR A 15 -40.72 11.02 27.37
CA THR A 15 -40.59 9.73 28.08
C THR A 15 -39.14 9.32 28.31
N ILE A 16 -38.25 9.58 27.36
CA ILE A 16 -36.83 9.24 27.48
C ILE A 16 -36.15 10.25 28.41
N ALA A 17 -35.51 9.75 29.46
CA ALA A 17 -34.75 10.58 30.38
C ALA A 17 -33.65 11.35 29.64
N LYS A 18 -33.58 12.65 29.87
CA LYS A 18 -32.56 13.54 29.32
C LYS A 18 -31.47 13.82 30.33
N ILE A 19 -30.30 14.20 29.84
CA ILE A 19 -29.19 14.73 30.64
C ILE A 19 -28.66 15.98 29.95
N SER A 20 -28.41 17.05 30.70
CA SER A 20 -27.81 18.27 30.16
C SER A 20 -26.29 18.09 29.94
N ALA A 21 -25.68 18.95 29.12
CA ALA A 21 -24.24 18.92 28.89
C ALA A 21 -23.42 19.13 30.18
N LEU A 22 -23.89 19.99 31.09
CA LEU A 22 -23.21 20.27 32.36
C LEU A 22 -23.28 19.07 33.32
N GLU A 23 -24.44 18.42 33.43
CA GLU A 23 -24.61 17.20 34.24
C GLU A 23 -23.81 16.03 33.66
N LEU A 24 -23.79 15.88 32.33
CA LEU A 24 -22.99 14.86 31.67
C LEU A 24 -21.50 15.06 31.98
N LYS A 25 -21.00 16.30 31.87
CA LYS A 25 -19.59 16.61 32.20
C LYS A 25 -19.22 16.19 33.63
N ALA A 26 -20.10 16.46 34.60
CA ALA A 26 -19.87 16.09 35.99
C ALA A 26 -19.90 14.58 36.26
N SER A 27 -20.42 13.78 35.31
CA SER A 27 -20.63 12.34 35.45
C SER A 27 -19.99 11.51 34.33
N LEU A 28 -19.06 12.08 33.54
CA LEU A 28 -18.43 11.42 32.39
C LEU A 28 -17.80 10.06 32.73
N ASP A 29 -17.15 9.96 33.89
CA ASP A 29 -16.49 8.73 34.34
C ASP A 29 -17.45 7.68 34.92
N GLN A 30 -18.72 8.05 35.12
CA GLN A 30 -19.74 7.20 35.73
C GLN A 30 -20.74 6.64 34.71
N VAL A 31 -20.66 7.09 33.46
CA VAL A 31 -21.58 6.69 32.40
C VAL A 31 -20.83 6.09 31.22
N LYS A 32 -21.49 5.17 30.52
CA LYS A 32 -21.06 4.72 29.20
C LYS A 32 -21.61 5.69 28.16
N LEU A 33 -20.77 6.58 27.67
CA LEU A 33 -21.14 7.55 26.66
C LEU A 33 -21.00 6.93 25.27
N ILE A 34 -22.04 7.04 24.44
CA ILE A 34 -22.06 6.46 23.09
C ILE A 34 -22.44 7.53 22.06
N ASP A 35 -21.55 7.75 21.11
CA ASP A 35 -21.74 8.61 19.95
C ASP A 35 -22.41 7.82 18.82
N ILE A 36 -23.66 8.16 18.51
CA ILE A 36 -24.44 7.49 17.46
C ILE A 36 -24.47 8.23 16.12
N ARG A 37 -23.59 9.22 15.94
CA ARG A 37 -23.43 9.93 14.67
C ARG A 37 -22.78 9.04 13.62
N GLU A 38 -22.91 9.43 12.35
CA GLU A 38 -22.25 8.74 11.24
C GLU A 38 -20.75 9.03 11.21
N GLU A 39 -19.96 8.16 10.58
CA GLU A 39 -18.49 8.24 10.58
C GLU A 39 -17.95 9.57 10.04
N SER A 40 -18.64 10.20 9.08
CA SER A 40 -18.26 11.50 8.53
C SER A 40 -18.39 12.65 9.54
N GLU A 41 -19.31 12.53 10.50
CA GLU A 41 -19.56 13.55 11.53
C GLU A 41 -18.52 13.50 12.68
N TRP A 42 -17.80 12.38 12.80
CA TRP A 42 -16.75 12.20 13.82
C TRP A 42 -15.50 13.03 13.53
N LEU A 43 -15.33 13.51 12.29
CA LEU A 43 -14.22 14.37 11.88
C LEU A 43 -14.15 15.68 12.69
N ASP A 44 -15.29 16.17 13.15
CA ASP A 44 -15.39 17.38 13.98
C ASP A 44 -15.07 17.12 15.47
N GLY A 45 -14.58 15.92 15.80
CA GLY A 45 -14.32 15.45 17.15
C GLY A 45 -15.54 14.79 17.79
N LYS A 46 -15.33 14.16 18.95
CA LYS A 46 -16.35 13.50 19.78
C LYS A 46 -16.30 14.04 21.21
N ILE A 47 -17.34 13.80 22.01
CA ILE A 47 -17.27 14.09 23.45
C ILE A 47 -16.24 13.15 24.08
N PRO A 48 -15.36 13.62 24.99
CA PRO A 48 -14.39 12.75 25.67
C PRO A 48 -15.04 11.50 26.26
N THR A 49 -14.30 10.39 26.25
CA THR A 49 -14.73 9.05 26.73
C THR A 49 -15.83 8.35 25.91
N ALA A 50 -16.39 9.02 24.89
CA ALA A 50 -17.42 8.42 24.06
C ALA A 50 -16.90 7.26 23.19
N GLU A 51 -17.65 6.16 23.17
CA GLU A 51 -17.50 5.09 22.17
C GLU A 51 -18.38 5.36 20.95
N THR A 52 -17.83 5.15 19.76
CA THR A 52 -18.46 5.56 18.49
C THR A 52 -19.14 4.37 17.81
N VAL A 53 -20.44 4.48 17.53
CA VAL A 53 -21.23 3.46 16.85
C VAL A 53 -22.27 4.12 15.95
N PRO A 54 -22.16 4.04 14.61
CA PRO A 54 -23.17 4.65 13.75
C PRO A 54 -24.55 4.09 14.04
N ARG A 55 -25.59 4.94 13.98
CA ARG A 55 -26.95 4.56 14.42
C ARG A 55 -27.42 3.23 13.84
N GLY A 56 -27.13 2.96 12.56
CA GLY A 56 -27.56 1.72 11.88
C GLY A 56 -26.94 0.43 12.42
N PHE A 57 -25.87 0.51 13.21
CA PHE A 57 -25.18 -0.64 13.80
C PHE A 57 -25.38 -0.77 15.31
N LEU A 58 -26.15 0.12 15.94
CA LEU A 58 -26.27 0.18 17.39
C LEU A 58 -26.75 -1.14 17.99
N GLU A 59 -27.87 -1.66 17.50
CA GLU A 59 -28.49 -2.89 17.99
C GLU A 59 -27.58 -4.11 17.80
N LEU A 60 -26.71 -4.08 16.79
CA LEU A 60 -25.76 -5.17 16.48
C LEU A 60 -24.50 -5.14 17.35
N ARG A 61 -24.15 -3.98 17.93
CA ARG A 61 -22.86 -3.78 18.62
C ARG A 61 -23.00 -3.44 20.10
N ILE A 62 -24.18 -3.04 20.56
CA ILE A 62 -24.36 -2.52 21.91
C ILE A 62 -23.94 -3.51 23.00
N GLU A 63 -24.18 -4.81 22.83
CA GLU A 63 -23.83 -5.82 23.84
C GLU A 63 -22.31 -5.98 24.04
N ASN A 64 -21.50 -5.68 23.02
CA ASN A 64 -20.05 -5.66 23.14
C ASN A 64 -19.55 -4.41 23.86
N ILE A 65 -20.28 -3.30 23.72
CA ILE A 65 -19.89 -1.97 24.19
C ILE A 65 -20.33 -1.77 25.64
N ALA A 66 -21.59 -2.06 25.91
CA ALA A 66 -22.23 -1.98 27.21
C ALA A 66 -22.84 -3.36 27.56
N PRO A 67 -22.04 -4.34 27.98
CA PRO A 67 -22.52 -5.72 28.21
C PRO A 67 -23.52 -5.84 29.38
N LYS A 68 -23.54 -4.86 30.30
CA LYS A 68 -24.40 -4.86 31.48
C LYS A 68 -25.67 -4.06 31.22
N ARG A 69 -26.84 -4.70 31.37
CA ARG A 69 -28.15 -4.09 31.10
C ARG A 69 -28.53 -2.97 32.07
N ASP A 70 -27.97 -2.99 33.26
CA ASP A 70 -28.16 -1.99 34.31
C ASP A 70 -27.11 -0.88 34.30
N GLN A 71 -26.15 -0.91 33.36
CA GLN A 71 -25.14 0.13 33.23
C GLN A 71 -25.79 1.45 32.80
N ALA A 72 -25.34 2.57 33.40
CA ALA A 72 -25.76 3.90 32.99
C ALA A 72 -25.20 4.22 31.60
N ILE A 73 -26.08 4.34 30.61
CA ILE A 73 -25.74 4.65 29.22
C ILE A 73 -26.27 6.04 28.87
N VAL A 74 -25.44 6.85 28.23
CA VAL A 74 -25.85 8.12 27.64
C VAL A 74 -25.59 8.06 26.14
N LEU A 75 -26.63 8.29 25.35
CA LEU A 75 -26.54 8.37 23.89
C LEU A 75 -26.54 9.83 23.44
N TYR A 76 -25.75 10.18 22.44
CA TYR A 76 -25.87 11.47 21.79
C TYR A 76 -25.70 11.37 20.27
N CYS A 77 -26.32 12.32 19.57
CA CYS A 77 -26.10 12.55 18.14
C CYS A 77 -25.77 14.03 17.88
N ALA A 78 -25.92 14.51 16.64
CA ALA A 78 -25.69 15.92 16.31
C ALA A 78 -26.56 16.90 17.13
N GLY A 79 -27.86 16.61 17.27
CA GLY A 79 -28.85 17.54 17.84
C GLY A 79 -29.96 16.88 18.68
N GLY A 80 -29.70 15.69 19.25
CA GLY A 80 -30.63 15.02 20.17
C GLY A 80 -31.73 14.13 19.54
N THR A 81 -32.15 14.37 18.29
CA THR A 81 -33.28 13.62 17.68
C THR A 81 -33.00 12.12 17.49
N ARG A 82 -31.84 11.77 16.91
CA ARG A 82 -31.47 10.36 16.66
C ARG A 82 -31.22 9.60 17.97
N SER A 83 -30.69 10.28 18.98
CA SER A 83 -30.31 9.64 20.25
C SER A 83 -31.52 9.27 21.09
N VAL A 84 -32.62 10.02 20.97
CA VAL A 84 -33.91 9.66 21.59
C VAL A 84 -34.50 8.39 20.95
N LEU A 85 -34.45 8.27 19.62
CA LEU A 85 -34.91 7.06 18.93
C LEU A 85 -34.03 5.85 19.27
N ALA A 86 -32.72 6.05 19.33
CA ALA A 86 -31.77 5.02 19.74
C ALA A 86 -31.96 4.59 21.21
N ALA A 87 -32.26 5.53 22.10
CA ALA A 87 -32.52 5.24 23.51
C ALA A 87 -33.75 4.35 23.66
N GLN A 88 -34.81 4.62 22.90
CA GLN A 88 -35.98 3.75 22.85
C GLN A 88 -35.59 2.31 22.46
N SER A 89 -34.80 2.15 21.39
CA SER A 89 -34.35 0.83 20.95
C SER A 89 -33.57 0.08 22.04
N LEU A 90 -32.70 0.77 22.77
CA LEU A 90 -31.97 0.14 23.88
C LEU A 90 -32.88 -0.26 25.05
N ILE A 91 -33.87 0.58 25.39
CA ILE A 91 -34.85 0.25 26.43
C ILE A 91 -35.68 -0.97 26.02
N GLU A 92 -36.10 -1.05 24.75
CA GLU A 92 -36.81 -2.22 24.19
C GLU A 92 -35.94 -3.49 24.22
N MET A 93 -34.61 -3.34 24.12
CA MET A 93 -33.63 -4.42 24.30
C MET A 93 -33.33 -4.74 25.78
N GLY A 94 -33.99 -4.09 26.74
CA GLY A 94 -33.87 -4.39 28.16
C GLY A 94 -32.79 -3.61 28.92
N TYR A 95 -32.20 -2.55 28.33
CA TYR A 95 -31.35 -1.64 29.09
C TYR A 95 -32.18 -0.72 29.98
N THR A 96 -31.86 -0.66 31.27
CA THR A 96 -32.72 0.01 32.27
C THR A 96 -32.29 1.44 32.60
N GLN A 97 -31.02 1.78 32.36
CA GLN A 97 -30.45 3.11 32.67
C GLN A 97 -29.99 3.83 31.41
N VAL A 98 -30.91 4.16 30.51
CA VAL A 98 -30.59 4.85 29.24
C VAL A 98 -31.06 6.29 29.27
N ARG A 99 -30.14 7.22 29.00
CA ARG A 99 -30.42 8.66 28.86
C ARG A 99 -29.97 9.17 27.50
N SER A 100 -30.60 10.25 27.04
CA SER A 100 -30.18 10.96 25.83
C SER A 100 -29.63 12.34 26.19
N LEU A 101 -28.46 12.70 25.64
CA LEU A 101 -27.90 14.04 25.81
C LEU A 101 -28.80 15.07 25.12
N ASP A 102 -29.23 16.06 25.88
CA ASP A 102 -30.07 17.13 25.35
C ASP A 102 -29.28 18.03 24.40
N ASP A 103 -29.92 18.42 23.29
CA ASP A 103 -29.30 19.14 22.16
C ASP A 103 -28.06 18.45 21.54
N GLY A 104 -27.77 17.20 21.91
CA GLY A 104 -26.66 16.41 21.40
C GLY A 104 -25.29 17.09 21.57
N ILE A 105 -24.37 16.79 20.65
CA ILE A 105 -23.03 17.40 20.64
C ILE A 105 -23.06 18.91 20.33
N LYS A 106 -24.13 19.41 19.70
CA LYS A 106 -24.32 20.86 19.49
C LYS A 106 -24.48 21.56 20.84
N GLY A 107 -25.36 21.08 21.71
CA GLY A 107 -25.53 21.63 23.06
C GLY A 107 -24.24 21.56 23.89
N TRP A 108 -23.44 20.50 23.72
CA TRP A 108 -22.12 20.39 24.33
C TRP A 108 -21.17 21.51 23.87
N LYS A 109 -21.12 21.80 22.56
CA LYS A 109 -20.32 22.88 21.98
C LYS A 109 -20.81 24.27 22.41
N ASP A 110 -22.12 24.49 22.40
CA ASP A 110 -22.74 25.77 22.76
C ASP A 110 -22.44 26.15 24.24
N GLN A 111 -22.22 25.15 25.09
CA GLN A 111 -21.80 25.29 26.49
C GLN A 111 -20.27 25.45 26.65
N GLY A 112 -19.53 25.66 25.55
CA GLY A 112 -18.08 25.88 25.54
C GLY A 112 -17.25 24.65 25.95
N GLN A 113 -17.81 23.44 25.86
CA GLN A 113 -17.11 22.23 26.27
C GLN A 113 -16.18 21.70 25.17
N ALA A 114 -15.00 21.24 25.57
CA ALA A 114 -14.01 20.70 24.64
C ALA A 114 -14.46 19.36 24.04
N LEU A 115 -14.06 19.12 22.80
CA LEU A 115 -14.18 17.82 22.15
C LEU A 115 -12.82 17.12 22.16
N GLU A 116 -12.88 15.80 22.29
CA GLU A 116 -11.75 14.93 21.98
C GLU A 116 -11.63 14.86 20.45
N ALA A 117 -10.53 15.39 19.92
CA ALA A 117 -10.20 15.20 18.53
C ALA A 117 -9.97 13.70 18.30
N LEU A 118 -10.77 13.10 17.43
CA LEU A 118 -10.43 11.78 16.93
C LEU A 118 -9.16 11.90 16.09
N PRO A 119 -8.26 10.91 16.12
CA PRO A 119 -7.18 10.87 15.13
C PRO A 119 -7.86 11.00 13.77
N ARG A 120 -7.41 11.96 12.95
CA ARG A 120 -7.92 12.10 11.57
C ARG A 120 -7.68 10.77 10.86
N ILE A 121 -8.71 9.93 10.84
CA ILE A 121 -8.73 8.76 9.98
C ILE A 121 -8.94 9.35 8.59
N ASP A 122 -7.92 9.28 7.75
CA ASP A 122 -8.05 9.60 6.34
C ASP A 122 -9.07 8.61 5.74
N LEU A 123 -10.34 8.98 5.70
CA LEU A 123 -11.43 8.15 5.16
C LEU A 123 -11.11 7.73 3.72
N SER A 124 -10.33 8.53 2.99
CA SER A 124 -9.86 8.17 1.64
C SER A 124 -8.88 7.00 1.68
N TYR A 125 -8.01 6.92 2.69
CA TYR A 125 -7.10 5.79 2.91
C TYR A 125 -7.87 4.50 3.18
N GLN A 126 -8.84 4.54 4.10
CA GLN A 126 -9.63 3.35 4.43
C GLN A 126 -10.49 2.88 3.26
N GLN A 127 -11.11 3.80 2.52
CA GLN A 127 -11.90 3.49 1.34
C GLN A 127 -11.02 2.90 0.23
N ARG A 128 -9.89 3.54 -0.08
CA ARG A 128 -8.95 3.14 -1.14
C ARG A 128 -8.42 1.72 -0.93
N TYR A 129 -8.07 1.37 0.30
CA TYR A 129 -7.48 0.05 0.61
C TYR A 129 -8.48 -0.94 1.25
N SER A 130 -9.78 -0.62 1.25
CA SER A 130 -10.82 -1.43 1.88
C SER A 130 -10.81 -2.90 1.45
N ALA A 131 -10.58 -3.16 0.16
CA ALA A 131 -10.52 -4.52 -0.37
C ALA A 131 -9.33 -5.32 0.19
N GLN A 132 -8.14 -4.70 0.29
CA GLN A 132 -6.95 -5.34 0.85
C GLN A 132 -7.11 -5.56 2.35
N MET A 133 -7.62 -4.58 3.09
CA MET A 133 -7.83 -4.69 4.54
C MET A 133 -8.88 -5.72 4.95
N ARG A 134 -9.79 -6.11 4.04
CA ARG A 134 -10.73 -7.22 4.28
C ARG A 134 -10.06 -8.60 4.26
N LEU A 135 -8.89 -8.74 3.66
CA LEU A 135 -8.15 -10.01 3.67
C LEU A 135 -7.60 -10.25 5.09
N PRO A 136 -7.96 -11.35 5.78
CA PRO A 136 -7.55 -11.58 7.16
C PRO A 136 -6.03 -11.57 7.38
N GLN A 137 -5.27 -12.05 6.38
CA GLN A 137 -3.80 -12.08 6.42
C GLN A 137 -3.15 -10.71 6.22
N VAL A 138 -3.89 -9.75 5.64
CA VAL A 138 -3.42 -8.37 5.44
C VAL A 138 -3.94 -7.48 6.56
N GLY A 139 -5.26 -7.30 6.67
CA GLY A 139 -5.87 -6.45 7.68
C GLY A 139 -5.35 -5.01 7.66
N LEU A 140 -5.66 -4.26 8.74
CA LEU A 140 -5.13 -2.91 8.92
C LEU A 140 -3.60 -2.91 9.12
N GLU A 141 -3.07 -3.89 9.85
CA GLU A 141 -1.64 -3.96 10.16
C GLU A 141 -0.78 -4.25 8.93
N GLY A 142 -1.22 -5.13 8.03
CA GLY A 142 -0.56 -5.35 6.75
C GLY A 142 -0.59 -4.11 5.86
N GLN A 143 -1.71 -3.38 5.83
CA GLN A 143 -1.79 -2.13 5.09
C GLN A 143 -0.85 -1.04 5.66
N LYS A 144 -0.69 -0.98 6.99
CA LYS A 144 0.33 -0.13 7.64
C LYS A 144 1.75 -0.52 7.24
N LYS A 145 2.06 -1.82 7.16
CA LYS A 145 3.38 -2.30 6.68
C LYS A 145 3.64 -1.84 5.25
N LEU A 146 2.67 -1.99 4.35
CA LEU A 146 2.77 -1.47 2.97
C LEU A 146 3.04 0.04 2.98
N SER A 147 2.26 0.79 3.75
CA SER A 147 2.40 2.24 3.86
C SER A 147 3.72 2.71 4.47
N ALA A 148 4.41 1.87 5.23
CA ALA A 148 5.73 2.17 5.80
C ALA A 148 6.89 1.75 4.89
N ALA A 149 6.64 0.86 3.93
CA ALA A 149 7.66 0.29 3.07
C ALA A 149 8.16 1.27 2.01
N LYS A 150 9.45 1.10 1.68
CA LYS A 150 10.15 1.85 0.63
C LYS A 150 10.66 0.89 -0.43
N VAL A 151 10.24 1.10 -1.68
CA VAL A 151 10.63 0.24 -2.82
C VAL A 151 11.37 1.06 -3.86
N LEU A 152 12.52 0.58 -4.34
CA LEU A 152 13.24 1.18 -5.47
C LEU A 152 12.92 0.41 -6.75
N ILE A 153 12.44 1.12 -7.78
CA ILE A 153 12.22 0.59 -9.12
C ILE A 153 13.38 1.04 -10.00
N VAL A 154 14.19 0.07 -10.45
CA VAL A 154 15.31 0.31 -11.36
C VAL A 154 14.84 0.11 -12.79
N GLY A 155 14.60 1.22 -13.49
CA GLY A 155 14.00 1.24 -14.83
C GLY A 155 12.48 1.40 -14.79
N ALA A 156 11.98 2.47 -15.41
CA ALA A 156 10.56 2.76 -15.60
C ALA A 156 10.00 2.18 -16.93
N GLY A 157 10.69 1.19 -17.49
CA GLY A 157 10.35 0.55 -18.76
C GLY A 157 9.19 -0.45 -18.67
N GLY A 158 9.24 -1.50 -19.51
CA GLY A 158 8.11 -2.44 -19.65
C GLY A 158 7.81 -3.26 -18.39
N LEU A 159 8.83 -3.62 -17.62
CA LEU A 159 8.71 -4.37 -16.36
C LEU A 159 8.40 -3.42 -15.18
N GLY A 160 9.20 -2.37 -15.03
CA GLY A 160 9.03 -1.42 -13.93
C GLY A 160 7.73 -0.63 -13.99
N SER A 161 7.17 -0.39 -15.18
CA SER A 161 5.89 0.31 -15.35
C SER A 161 4.73 -0.35 -14.59
N PRO A 162 4.32 -1.60 -14.91
CA PRO A 162 3.26 -2.30 -14.19
C PRO A 162 3.63 -2.54 -12.72
N ALA A 163 4.91 -2.81 -12.41
CA ALA A 163 5.34 -3.04 -11.03
C ALA A 163 5.09 -1.79 -10.16
N ALA A 164 5.60 -0.63 -10.57
CA ALA A 164 5.41 0.62 -9.85
C ALA A 164 3.94 1.02 -9.77
N PHE A 165 3.16 0.81 -10.83
CA PHE A 165 1.73 1.12 -10.85
C PHE A 165 0.96 0.35 -9.77
N TYR A 166 1.15 -0.97 -9.70
CA TYR A 166 0.43 -1.79 -8.74
C TYR A 166 0.96 -1.66 -7.32
N LEU A 167 2.25 -1.36 -7.12
CA LEU A 167 2.79 -1.04 -5.80
C LEU A 167 2.23 0.29 -5.27
N ALA A 168 2.11 1.30 -6.13
CA ALA A 168 1.45 2.56 -5.79
C ALA A 168 -0.03 2.35 -5.47
N ALA A 169 -0.74 1.53 -6.26
CA ALA A 169 -2.15 1.18 -6.03
C ALA A 169 -2.35 0.38 -4.72
N ALA A 170 -1.42 -0.52 -4.39
CA ALA A 170 -1.44 -1.31 -3.17
C ALA A 170 -1.16 -0.48 -1.91
N GLY A 171 -0.65 0.74 -2.06
CA GLY A 171 -0.37 1.66 -0.96
C GLY A 171 1.01 1.47 -0.35
N VAL A 172 2.01 1.08 -1.16
CA VAL A 172 3.42 1.23 -0.76
C VAL A 172 3.69 2.71 -0.47
N GLY A 173 4.32 3.00 0.68
CA GLY A 173 4.47 4.36 1.18
C GLY A 173 5.41 5.23 0.35
N THR A 174 6.56 4.68 -0.02
CA THR A 174 7.58 5.39 -0.82
C THR A 174 8.01 4.54 -2.01
N ILE A 175 8.00 5.13 -3.20
CA ILE A 175 8.55 4.52 -4.41
C ILE A 175 9.68 5.40 -4.94
N GLY A 176 10.90 4.85 -4.97
CA GLY A 176 12.01 5.40 -5.73
C GLY A 176 11.94 4.95 -7.18
N ILE A 177 12.15 5.85 -8.13
CA ILE A 177 12.20 5.50 -9.56
C ILE A 177 13.49 6.07 -10.13
N ILE A 178 14.32 5.19 -10.68
CA ILE A 178 15.55 5.58 -11.37
C ILE A 178 15.52 5.13 -12.82
N ASP A 179 15.69 6.08 -13.74
CA ASP A 179 15.72 5.86 -15.18
C ASP A 179 16.38 7.08 -15.85
N ASP A 180 17.23 6.86 -16.86
CA ASP A 180 17.90 7.91 -17.64
C ASP A 180 17.23 8.23 -18.99
N ASP A 181 16.24 7.45 -19.41
CA ASP A 181 15.59 7.61 -20.70
C ASP A 181 14.47 8.66 -20.70
N VAL A 182 14.08 9.04 -21.92
CA VAL A 182 12.85 9.76 -22.23
C VAL A 182 11.77 8.82 -22.78
N VAL A 183 10.52 9.24 -22.71
CA VAL A 183 9.39 8.51 -23.29
C VAL A 183 9.49 8.56 -24.80
N ASP A 184 9.49 7.39 -25.44
CA ASP A 184 9.47 7.24 -26.90
C ASP A 184 8.15 6.61 -27.38
N LEU A 185 7.70 6.95 -28.59
CA LEU A 185 6.46 6.41 -29.14
C LEU A 185 6.48 4.88 -29.27
N SER A 186 7.63 4.30 -29.65
CA SER A 186 7.81 2.84 -29.80
C SER A 186 7.69 2.07 -28.47
N ASN A 187 7.80 2.79 -27.35
CA ASN A 187 7.77 2.22 -26.01
C ASN A 187 6.33 2.07 -25.47
N LEU A 188 5.38 2.86 -25.99
CA LEU A 188 4.01 2.95 -25.46
C LEU A 188 3.19 1.67 -25.62
N GLN A 189 3.59 0.76 -26.51
CA GLN A 189 2.95 -0.55 -26.67
C GLN A 189 3.10 -1.46 -25.43
N ARG A 190 4.03 -1.15 -24.51
CA ARG A 190 4.31 -1.94 -23.30
C ARG A 190 4.60 -1.15 -22.01
N GLN A 191 4.83 0.15 -22.08
CA GLN A 191 5.19 0.99 -20.93
C GLN A 191 4.00 1.81 -20.43
N ILE A 192 3.13 1.18 -19.65
CA ILE A 192 1.82 1.72 -19.27
C ILE A 192 1.85 2.93 -18.33
N LEU A 193 3.02 3.29 -17.77
CA LEU A 193 3.15 4.53 -17.01
C LEU A 193 3.20 5.78 -17.89
N HIS A 194 3.35 5.61 -19.21
CA HIS A 194 3.56 6.70 -20.15
C HIS A 194 2.41 6.79 -21.14
N THR A 195 2.23 7.97 -21.72
CA THR A 195 1.16 8.27 -22.68
C THR A 195 1.69 9.11 -23.83
N THR A 196 0.96 9.12 -24.95
CA THR A 196 1.37 9.78 -26.19
C THR A 196 1.66 11.28 -26.04
N ASP A 197 0.91 11.98 -25.20
CA ASP A 197 1.10 13.40 -24.90
C ASP A 197 2.39 13.70 -24.13
N ARG A 198 3.05 12.68 -23.59
CA ARG A 198 4.30 12.79 -22.80
C ARG A 198 5.53 12.27 -23.53
N VAL A 199 5.44 11.99 -24.83
CA VAL A 199 6.63 11.64 -25.65
C VAL A 199 7.65 12.77 -25.57
N GLY A 200 8.92 12.41 -25.35
CA GLY A 200 10.04 13.34 -25.13
C GLY A 200 10.24 13.80 -23.68
N LEU A 201 9.27 13.56 -22.78
CA LEU A 201 9.45 13.81 -21.35
C LEU A 201 10.34 12.72 -20.73
N SER A 202 11.08 13.03 -19.66
CA SER A 202 11.81 11.97 -18.93
C SER A 202 10.85 10.87 -18.44
N LYS A 203 11.26 9.60 -18.53
CA LYS A 203 10.42 8.48 -18.07
C LYS A 203 10.09 8.61 -16.59
N VAL A 204 11.04 9.09 -15.78
CA VAL A 204 10.85 9.33 -14.35
C VAL A 204 9.76 10.38 -14.07
N ASP A 205 9.77 11.52 -14.77
CA ASP A 205 8.72 12.55 -14.60
C ASP A 205 7.35 12.03 -15.05
N SER A 206 7.31 11.35 -16.20
CA SER A 206 6.09 10.75 -16.75
C SER A 206 5.51 9.71 -15.76
N ALA A 207 6.35 8.83 -15.23
CA ALA A 207 5.97 7.88 -14.19
C ALA A 207 5.45 8.59 -12.93
N GLN A 208 6.16 9.60 -12.43
CA GLN A 208 5.75 10.35 -11.24
C GLN A 208 4.36 10.98 -11.42
N MET A 209 4.07 11.58 -12.56
CA MET A 209 2.75 12.15 -12.87
C MET A 209 1.64 11.08 -12.80
N THR A 210 1.86 9.93 -13.43
CA THR A 210 0.89 8.83 -13.44
C THR A 210 0.62 8.31 -12.03
N LEU A 211 1.67 8.04 -11.27
CA LEU A 211 1.57 7.46 -9.94
C LEU A 211 0.99 8.43 -8.90
N LYS A 212 1.30 9.72 -8.99
CA LYS A 212 0.68 10.75 -8.13
C LYS A 212 -0.80 10.95 -8.42
N ASN A 213 -1.20 10.90 -9.70
CA ASN A 213 -2.61 10.94 -10.07
C ASN A 213 -3.37 9.71 -9.57
N LEU A 214 -2.71 8.54 -9.59
CA LEU A 214 -3.26 7.31 -9.03
C LEU A 214 -3.40 7.38 -7.50
N ASN A 215 -2.32 7.75 -6.81
CA ASN A 215 -2.24 7.79 -5.35
C ASN A 215 -1.53 9.08 -4.87
N PRO A 216 -2.28 10.15 -4.52
CA PRO A 216 -1.68 11.43 -4.13
C PRO A 216 -0.79 11.36 -2.88
N ASN A 217 -1.10 10.42 -1.97
CA ASN A 217 -0.41 10.23 -0.70
C ASN A 217 0.94 9.49 -0.84
N LEU A 218 1.21 8.87 -2.00
CA LEU A 218 2.46 8.16 -2.28
C LEU A 218 3.65 9.13 -2.25
N GLN A 219 4.71 8.85 -1.50
CA GLN A 219 5.98 9.57 -1.65
C GLN A 219 6.76 9.01 -2.86
N ILE A 220 7.22 9.88 -3.75
CA ILE A 220 8.02 9.48 -4.92
C ILE A 220 9.38 10.16 -4.85
N ASN A 221 10.44 9.37 -4.92
CA ASN A 221 11.81 9.86 -5.09
C ASN A 221 12.22 9.64 -6.55
N ALA A 222 12.39 10.73 -7.30
CA ALA A 222 12.68 10.72 -8.72
C ALA A 222 14.17 10.88 -9.01
N TYR A 223 14.80 9.87 -9.59
CA TYR A 223 16.22 9.89 -9.99
C TYR A 223 16.34 9.84 -11.51
N LYS A 224 16.44 11.02 -12.15
CA LYS A 224 16.61 11.19 -13.60
C LYS A 224 18.07 10.96 -14.01
N MET A 225 18.56 9.75 -13.77
CA MET A 225 19.97 9.41 -13.99
C MET A 225 20.15 7.91 -14.16
N ARG A 226 21.25 7.53 -14.79
CA ARG A 226 21.64 6.13 -14.88
C ARG A 226 22.12 5.65 -13.51
N LEU A 227 21.72 4.44 -13.12
CA LEU A 227 22.30 3.78 -11.96
C LEU A 227 23.71 3.29 -12.31
N THR A 228 24.70 3.68 -11.50
CA THR A 228 26.12 3.40 -11.73
C THR A 228 26.83 3.01 -10.44
N ASP A 229 28.06 2.51 -10.54
CA ASP A 229 28.94 2.23 -9.41
C ASP A 229 29.21 3.45 -8.52
N LYS A 230 29.02 4.67 -9.05
CA LYS A 230 29.27 5.93 -8.34
C LYS A 230 28.12 6.38 -7.45
N ASN A 231 26.87 6.04 -7.81
CA ASN A 231 25.67 6.54 -7.11
C ASN A 231 24.88 5.45 -6.38
N ILE A 232 25.06 4.17 -6.73
CA ILE A 232 24.25 3.07 -6.17
C ILE A 232 24.38 2.94 -4.66
N ASP A 233 25.57 3.20 -4.09
CA ASP A 233 25.81 3.11 -2.65
C ASP A 233 25.11 4.22 -1.85
N GLN A 234 24.68 5.30 -2.51
CA GLN A 234 23.94 6.39 -1.87
C GLN A 234 22.44 6.16 -1.93
N ILE A 235 21.96 5.52 -3.00
CA ILE A 235 20.52 5.37 -3.29
C ILE A 235 19.97 4.08 -2.69
N LEU A 236 20.59 2.94 -3.01
CA LEU A 236 20.05 1.61 -2.72
C LEU A 236 19.79 1.35 -1.21
N PRO A 237 20.64 1.82 -0.25
CA PRO A 237 20.42 1.56 1.17
C PRO A 237 19.13 2.14 1.74
N GLU A 238 18.56 3.19 1.13
CA GLU A 238 17.37 3.88 1.61
C GLU A 238 16.07 3.08 1.45
N TYR A 239 16.12 1.98 0.69
CA TYR A 239 14.98 1.17 0.30
C TYR A 239 14.99 -0.21 0.95
N ASP A 240 13.81 -0.78 1.18
CA ASP A 240 13.64 -2.10 1.80
C ASP A 240 13.78 -3.22 0.77
N VAL A 241 13.17 -3.03 -0.40
CA VAL A 241 13.14 -3.98 -1.51
C VAL A 241 13.50 -3.26 -2.81
N ILE A 242 14.31 -3.90 -3.64
CA ILE A 242 14.70 -3.40 -4.96
C ILE A 242 13.96 -4.24 -6.02
N VAL A 243 13.40 -3.57 -7.03
CA VAL A 243 12.78 -4.19 -8.20
C VAL A 243 13.64 -3.92 -9.41
N ASP A 244 14.09 -4.99 -10.06
CA ASP A 244 14.94 -4.96 -11.24
C ASP A 244 14.10 -4.97 -12.51
N GLY A 245 13.64 -3.78 -12.91
CA GLY A 245 12.88 -3.55 -14.13
C GLY A 245 13.75 -3.23 -15.34
N CYS A 246 15.07 -3.47 -15.29
CA CYS A 246 16.00 -3.08 -16.33
C CYS A 246 16.21 -4.16 -17.42
N ASP A 247 16.61 -3.71 -18.60
CA ASP A 247 16.73 -4.53 -19.81
C ASP A 247 18.17 -4.80 -20.23
N ASN A 248 19.16 -4.42 -19.41
CA ASN A 248 20.57 -4.61 -19.72
C ASN A 248 21.32 -5.34 -18.61
N PHE A 249 22.28 -6.17 -19.01
CA PHE A 249 23.05 -7.00 -18.09
C PHE A 249 23.87 -6.18 -17.09
N ASP A 250 24.53 -5.11 -17.53
CA ASP A 250 25.41 -4.29 -16.68
C ASP A 250 24.68 -3.80 -15.42
N THR A 251 23.46 -3.26 -15.56
CA THR A 251 22.63 -2.84 -14.44
C THR A 251 22.20 -4.02 -13.57
N ARG A 252 21.81 -5.17 -14.13
CA ARG A 252 21.43 -6.37 -13.35
C ARG A 252 22.56 -6.85 -12.44
N PHE A 253 23.78 -6.94 -12.98
CA PHE A 253 24.95 -7.32 -12.20
C PHE A 253 25.28 -6.28 -11.13
N LEU A 254 25.18 -4.98 -11.46
CA LEU A 254 25.40 -3.89 -10.51
C LEU A 254 24.38 -3.92 -9.35
N VAL A 255 23.09 -4.05 -9.65
CA VAL A 255 22.00 -4.14 -8.66
C VAL A 255 22.18 -5.37 -7.78
N ASN A 256 22.50 -6.52 -8.36
CA ASN A 256 22.81 -7.74 -7.60
C ASN A 256 23.92 -7.52 -6.57
N ASP A 257 25.05 -6.99 -7.04
CA ASP A 257 26.25 -6.81 -6.25
C ASP A 257 26.00 -5.82 -5.10
N ALA A 258 25.27 -4.74 -5.38
CA ALA A 258 24.90 -3.76 -4.36
C ALA A 258 23.85 -4.28 -3.38
N CYS A 259 22.89 -5.09 -3.83
CA CYS A 259 21.92 -5.75 -2.94
C CYS A 259 22.64 -6.68 -1.94
N LEU A 260 23.64 -7.46 -2.40
CA LEU A 260 24.46 -8.28 -1.50
C LEU A 260 25.23 -7.44 -0.50
N LYS A 261 25.90 -6.38 -0.96
CA LYS A 261 26.70 -5.47 -0.12
C LYS A 261 25.85 -4.80 0.97
N HIS A 262 24.66 -4.32 0.61
CA HIS A 262 23.76 -3.58 1.50
C HIS A 262 22.69 -4.44 2.16
N LYS A 263 22.76 -5.77 1.99
CA LYS A 263 21.82 -6.75 2.54
C LYS A 263 20.35 -6.44 2.16
N LYS A 264 20.14 -6.04 0.90
CA LYS A 264 18.81 -5.79 0.33
C LYS A 264 18.36 -6.98 -0.51
N VAL A 265 17.04 -7.10 -0.67
CA VAL A 265 16.41 -8.11 -1.51
C VAL A 265 16.18 -7.52 -2.90
N ASN A 266 16.50 -8.30 -3.93
CA ASN A 266 16.26 -7.95 -5.33
C ASN A 266 15.15 -8.83 -5.91
N VAL A 267 14.01 -8.23 -6.25
CA VAL A 267 12.95 -8.88 -7.00
C VAL A 267 13.24 -8.67 -8.48
N HIS A 268 13.44 -9.77 -9.20
CA HIS A 268 13.98 -9.74 -10.55
C HIS A 268 12.99 -10.29 -11.57
N GLY A 269 12.82 -9.55 -12.64
CA GLY A 269 12.13 -9.94 -13.86
C GLY A 269 13.04 -9.86 -15.08
N SER A 270 12.81 -10.74 -16.05
CA SER A 270 13.41 -10.62 -17.38
C SER A 270 12.49 -11.18 -18.45
N ILE A 271 12.70 -10.75 -19.70
CA ILE A 271 11.87 -11.14 -20.84
C ILE A 271 12.76 -11.30 -22.06
N PHE A 272 12.39 -12.23 -22.93
CA PHE A 272 13.00 -12.45 -24.22
C PHE A 272 11.97 -13.04 -25.18
N TRP A 273 11.68 -12.34 -26.28
CA TRP A 273 10.69 -12.74 -27.30
C TRP A 273 9.27 -12.99 -26.72
N PHE A 274 8.95 -14.26 -26.46
CA PHE A 274 7.67 -14.76 -25.94
C PHE A 274 7.80 -15.37 -24.55
N GLU A 275 9.00 -15.36 -23.97
CA GLU A 275 9.31 -15.98 -22.68
C GLU A 275 9.64 -14.92 -21.63
N GLY A 276 9.11 -15.10 -20.44
CA GLY A 276 9.41 -14.26 -19.29
C GLY A 276 9.93 -15.08 -18.12
N GLN A 277 10.70 -14.44 -17.25
CA GLN A 277 11.25 -15.06 -16.06
C GLN A 277 11.07 -14.14 -14.86
N ALA A 278 10.80 -14.72 -13.68
CA ALA A 278 10.74 -13.99 -12.43
C ALA A 278 11.36 -14.79 -11.28
N THR A 279 12.07 -14.12 -10.38
CA THR A 279 12.61 -14.72 -9.15
C THR A 279 12.95 -13.66 -8.10
N VAL A 280 13.35 -14.10 -6.90
CA VAL A 280 13.83 -13.21 -5.83
C VAL A 280 15.25 -13.60 -5.46
N PHE A 281 16.18 -12.67 -5.68
CA PHE A 281 17.61 -12.80 -5.37
C PHE A 281 18.00 -12.06 -4.10
N CYS A 282 19.17 -12.42 -3.56
CA CYS A 282 19.82 -11.73 -2.45
C CYS A 282 19.02 -11.74 -1.13
N ALA A 283 17.91 -12.47 -1.07
CA ALA A 283 17.24 -12.79 0.16
C ALA A 283 18.14 -13.65 1.08
N LYS A 284 17.84 -13.62 2.38
CA LYS A 284 18.56 -14.43 3.37
C LYS A 284 18.57 -15.90 2.94
N ASP A 285 19.75 -16.50 2.94
CA ASP A 285 20.01 -17.90 2.53
C ASP A 285 19.65 -18.25 1.06
N GLY A 286 19.21 -17.28 0.26
CA GLY A 286 18.86 -17.46 -1.16
C GLY A 286 20.05 -17.31 -2.12
N PRO A 287 19.88 -17.70 -3.39
CA PRO A 287 20.85 -17.43 -4.44
C PRO A 287 20.93 -15.93 -4.75
N CYS A 288 22.05 -15.53 -5.35
CA CYS A 288 22.17 -14.22 -6.00
C CYS A 288 22.11 -14.39 -7.52
N TYR A 289 21.97 -13.29 -8.27
CA TYR A 289 21.95 -13.30 -9.74
C TYR A 289 23.18 -14.04 -10.31
N ARG A 290 24.36 -13.81 -9.73
CA ARG A 290 25.61 -14.50 -10.10
C ARG A 290 25.66 -16.00 -9.80
N CYS A 291 24.75 -16.54 -9.00
CA CYS A 291 24.62 -18.00 -8.87
C CYS A 291 24.01 -18.61 -10.13
N LEU A 292 23.14 -17.86 -10.83
CA LEU A 292 22.51 -18.26 -12.08
C LEU A 292 23.35 -17.85 -13.29
N HIS A 293 23.95 -16.65 -13.25
CA HIS A 293 24.80 -16.09 -14.31
C HIS A 293 26.17 -15.69 -13.76
N PRO A 294 27.14 -16.63 -13.69
CA PRO A 294 28.43 -16.39 -13.02
C PRO A 294 29.21 -15.20 -13.58
N GLU A 295 29.24 -15.07 -14.90
CA GLU A 295 29.99 -14.04 -15.62
C GLU A 295 29.07 -13.17 -16.47
N ARG A 296 29.49 -11.92 -16.70
CA ARG A 296 28.78 -11.03 -17.62
C ARG A 296 28.91 -11.59 -19.05
N PRO A 297 27.82 -11.68 -19.83
CA PRO A 297 27.94 -12.02 -21.23
C PRO A 297 28.78 -10.96 -21.96
N THR A 298 29.54 -11.37 -22.97
CA THR A 298 30.24 -10.43 -23.85
C THR A 298 29.23 -9.62 -24.66
N ALA A 299 29.60 -8.42 -25.12
CA ALA A 299 28.72 -7.54 -25.88
C ALA A 299 28.14 -8.24 -27.14
N ASP A 300 28.90 -9.14 -27.75
CA ASP A 300 28.51 -9.89 -28.96
C ASP A 300 27.49 -11.02 -28.67
N MET A 301 27.38 -11.46 -27.41
CA MET A 301 26.50 -12.56 -26.99
C MET A 301 25.13 -12.10 -26.50
N ALA A 302 24.90 -10.80 -26.43
CA ALA A 302 23.74 -10.21 -25.77
C ALA A 302 23.11 -9.11 -26.66
N PRO A 303 22.32 -9.46 -27.69
CA PRO A 303 21.47 -8.46 -28.34
C PRO A 303 20.56 -7.82 -27.28
N ASN A 304 20.40 -6.51 -27.32
CA ASN A 304 19.52 -5.84 -26.37
C ASN A 304 18.07 -6.27 -26.62
N CYS A 305 17.21 -6.23 -25.59
CA CYS A 305 15.79 -6.59 -25.74
C CYS A 305 15.06 -5.73 -26.80
N ALA A 306 15.56 -4.54 -27.14
CA ALA A 306 14.99 -3.67 -28.16
C ALA A 306 15.27 -4.17 -29.60
N GLU A 307 16.37 -4.89 -29.82
CA GLU A 307 16.76 -5.48 -31.11
C GLU A 307 16.07 -6.83 -31.37
N ALA A 308 15.83 -7.59 -30.31
CA ALA A 308 15.21 -8.91 -30.39
C ALA A 308 13.68 -8.88 -30.57
N GLY A 309 13.04 -7.76 -30.23
CA GLY A 309 11.58 -7.62 -30.20
C GLY A 309 10.93 -8.32 -29.00
N VAL A 310 9.76 -7.84 -28.59
CA VAL A 310 9.02 -8.41 -27.44
C VAL A 310 7.51 -8.26 -27.62
N LEU A 311 6.76 -9.30 -27.25
CA LEU A 311 5.30 -9.23 -27.18
C LEU A 311 4.89 -8.27 -26.05
N GLY A 312 4.17 -7.18 -26.37
CA GLY A 312 3.94 -6.07 -25.44
C GLY A 312 3.35 -6.40 -24.07
N VAL A 313 2.47 -7.41 -24.01
CA VAL A 313 1.81 -7.84 -22.78
C VAL A 313 2.74 -8.61 -21.83
N LEU A 314 3.79 -9.24 -22.36
CA LEU A 314 4.71 -10.09 -21.61
C LEU A 314 5.41 -9.36 -20.47
N PRO A 315 6.06 -8.19 -20.68
CA PRO A 315 6.60 -7.38 -19.59
C PRO A 315 5.52 -6.99 -18.55
N GLY A 316 4.29 -6.76 -19.01
CA GLY A 316 3.12 -6.52 -18.16
C GLY A 316 2.92 -7.62 -17.11
N ILE A 317 2.91 -8.87 -17.57
CA ILE A 317 2.69 -10.05 -16.71
C ILE A 317 3.87 -10.25 -15.74
N ILE A 318 5.11 -10.16 -16.24
CA ILE A 318 6.29 -10.34 -15.39
C ILE A 318 6.39 -9.23 -14.33
N GLY A 319 6.15 -7.97 -14.69
CA GLY A 319 6.17 -6.87 -13.71
C GLY A 319 5.05 -6.96 -12.66
N LEU A 320 3.91 -7.58 -12.98
CA LEU A 320 2.88 -7.91 -11.98
C LEU A 320 3.34 -9.00 -11.02
N ILE A 321 4.09 -9.98 -11.52
CA ILE A 321 4.71 -11.00 -10.66
C ILE A 321 5.75 -10.35 -9.74
N GLU A 322 6.56 -9.43 -10.25
CA GLU A 322 7.49 -8.65 -9.42
C GLU A 322 6.75 -7.87 -8.31
N ALA A 323 5.71 -7.11 -8.65
CA ALA A 323 4.90 -6.41 -7.65
C ALA A 323 4.29 -7.37 -6.60
N THR A 324 3.86 -8.55 -7.04
CA THR A 324 3.31 -9.58 -6.15
C THR A 324 4.37 -10.09 -5.17
N GLU A 325 5.59 -10.36 -5.63
CA GLU A 325 6.70 -10.76 -4.75
C GLU A 325 7.06 -9.65 -3.75
N VAL A 326 7.12 -8.39 -4.19
CA VAL A 326 7.38 -7.25 -3.30
C VAL A 326 6.33 -7.17 -2.20
N ILE A 327 5.04 -7.26 -2.54
CA ILE A 327 3.94 -7.21 -1.55
C ILE A 327 4.06 -8.39 -0.57
N LYS A 328 4.32 -9.61 -1.06
CA LYS A 328 4.53 -10.78 -0.19
C LYS A 328 5.70 -10.60 0.76
N LEU A 329 6.81 -10.05 0.28
CA LEU A 329 8.01 -9.79 1.09
C LEU A 329 7.73 -8.76 2.18
N ILE A 330 7.06 -7.65 1.86
CA ILE A 330 6.70 -6.60 2.85
C ILE A 330 5.75 -7.15 3.92
N LEU A 331 4.76 -7.94 3.50
CA LEU A 331 3.76 -8.49 4.42
C LEU A 331 4.27 -9.70 5.21
N GLY A 332 5.28 -10.40 4.71
CA GLY A 332 5.76 -11.67 5.25
C GLY A 332 4.77 -12.81 4.99
N LEU A 333 4.14 -12.84 3.81
CA LEU A 333 3.06 -13.77 3.47
C LEU A 333 3.42 -14.72 2.34
N GLY A 334 2.87 -15.93 2.42
CA GLY A 334 2.98 -16.95 1.38
C GLY A 334 4.41 -17.50 1.23
N VAL A 335 4.68 -18.07 0.06
CA VAL A 335 5.99 -18.61 -0.32
C VAL A 335 6.56 -17.73 -1.42
N SER A 336 7.72 -17.14 -1.19
CA SER A 336 8.38 -16.28 -2.18
C SER A 336 9.04 -17.09 -3.29
N LEU A 337 9.46 -16.42 -4.36
CA LEU A 337 10.29 -17.02 -5.42
C LEU A 337 11.78 -17.08 -5.03
N VAL A 338 12.12 -16.98 -3.75
CA VAL A 338 13.51 -17.16 -3.30
C VAL A 338 13.94 -18.61 -3.58
N GLY A 339 15.01 -18.77 -4.35
CA GLY A 339 15.49 -20.09 -4.77
C GLY A 339 14.65 -20.78 -5.85
N ARG A 340 13.68 -20.07 -6.44
CA ARG A 340 12.79 -20.60 -7.48
C ARG A 340 12.76 -19.63 -8.66
N LEU A 341 13.08 -20.14 -9.85
CA LEU A 341 12.96 -19.40 -11.09
C LEU A 341 11.63 -19.77 -11.75
N LEU A 342 10.70 -18.82 -11.77
CA LEU A 342 9.46 -18.96 -12.51
C LEU A 342 9.73 -18.60 -13.96
N LEU A 343 9.38 -19.50 -14.87
CA LEU A 343 9.41 -19.32 -16.31
C LEU A 343 7.97 -19.23 -16.82
N TYR A 344 7.72 -18.31 -17.73
CA TYR A 344 6.42 -18.11 -18.37
C TYR A 344 6.57 -18.13 -19.88
N ASP A 345 5.91 -19.08 -20.54
CA ASP A 345 5.76 -19.15 -21.99
C ASP A 345 4.41 -18.54 -22.38
N SER A 346 4.44 -17.40 -23.08
CA SER A 346 3.22 -16.69 -23.48
C SER A 346 2.47 -17.32 -24.66
N LEU A 347 3.11 -18.18 -25.45
CA LEU A 347 2.47 -18.87 -26.56
C LEU A 347 1.68 -20.08 -26.05
N GLN A 348 2.25 -20.82 -25.11
CA GLN A 348 1.61 -21.99 -24.50
C GLN A 348 0.77 -21.63 -23.27
N MET A 349 0.88 -20.40 -22.76
CA MET A 349 0.28 -19.97 -21.49
C MET A 349 0.69 -20.89 -20.32
N GLU A 350 1.95 -21.32 -20.30
CA GLU A 350 2.48 -22.27 -19.32
C GLU A 350 3.42 -21.58 -18.33
N PHE A 351 3.28 -21.93 -17.05
CA PHE A 351 4.22 -21.55 -15.99
C PHE A 351 5.02 -22.78 -15.55
N ARG A 352 6.34 -22.67 -15.58
CA ARG A 352 7.26 -23.71 -15.09
C ARG A 352 8.13 -23.16 -13.98
N GLU A 353 8.39 -23.96 -12.95
CA GLU A 353 9.31 -23.58 -11.88
C GLU A 353 10.59 -24.42 -11.94
N LEU A 354 11.74 -23.76 -11.90
CA LEU A 354 13.05 -24.39 -11.74
C LEU A 354 13.65 -24.04 -10.38
N ASN A 355 14.34 -24.98 -9.75
CA ASN A 355 15.03 -24.73 -8.49
C ASN A 355 16.39 -24.08 -8.75
N VAL A 356 16.63 -22.92 -8.16
CA VAL A 356 17.91 -22.21 -8.21
C VAL A 356 18.59 -22.31 -6.85
N ARG A 357 19.73 -22.99 -6.81
CA ARG A 357 20.48 -23.19 -5.56
C ARG A 357 21.52 -22.10 -5.39
N LYS A 358 21.70 -21.65 -4.14
CA LYS A 358 22.83 -20.82 -3.77
C LYS A 358 24.13 -21.59 -4.00
N ASN A 359 25.02 -21.03 -4.80
CA ASN A 359 26.37 -21.58 -4.98
C ASN A 359 27.28 -21.08 -3.85
N LYS A 360 27.86 -22.01 -3.08
CA LYS A 360 28.76 -21.69 -1.97
C LYS A 360 30.06 -21.01 -2.45
N ASP A 361 30.51 -21.36 -3.65
CA ASP A 361 31.73 -20.84 -4.27
C ASP A 361 31.43 -19.66 -5.21
N CYS A 362 30.24 -19.06 -5.09
CA CYS A 362 29.88 -17.90 -5.91
C CYS A 362 30.81 -16.72 -5.58
N VAL A 363 31.42 -16.14 -6.62
CA VAL A 363 32.34 -15.00 -6.54
C VAL A 363 31.74 -13.75 -5.86
N ALA A 364 30.41 -13.66 -5.77
CA ALA A 364 29.74 -12.57 -5.06
C ALA A 364 29.15 -13.02 -3.73
N CYS A 365 28.08 -13.84 -3.71
CA CYS A 365 27.41 -14.16 -2.45
C CYS A 365 28.20 -15.13 -1.54
N GLY A 366 29.26 -15.76 -2.05
CA GLY A 366 30.23 -16.52 -1.25
C GLY A 366 31.21 -15.62 -0.49
N ASN A 367 31.41 -14.38 -0.94
CA ASN A 367 32.27 -13.39 -0.26
C ASN A 367 31.74 -11.95 -0.41
N PRO A 368 30.59 -11.63 0.20
CA PRO A 368 29.91 -10.35 -0.02
C PRO A 368 30.70 -9.12 0.45
N GLU A 369 31.65 -9.28 1.39
CA GLU A 369 32.47 -8.18 1.90
C GLU A 369 33.53 -7.70 0.90
N ASN A 370 33.89 -8.54 -0.09
CA ASN A 370 34.89 -8.23 -1.11
C ASN A 370 34.29 -7.83 -2.46
N ILE A 371 32.97 -7.58 -2.51
CA ILE A 371 32.30 -7.14 -3.74
C ILE A 371 32.86 -5.78 -4.17
N LYS A 372 33.46 -5.75 -5.36
CA LYS A 372 33.85 -4.52 -6.07
C LYS A 372 32.95 -4.36 -7.28
N TYR A 373 32.34 -3.20 -7.41
CA TYR A 373 31.59 -2.87 -8.62
C TYR A 373 32.55 -2.80 -9.79
N GLN A 374 32.25 -3.57 -10.85
CA GLN A 374 32.90 -3.37 -12.13
C GLN A 374 32.28 -2.13 -12.77
N LYS A 375 33.11 -1.23 -13.28
CA LYS A 375 32.66 -0.03 -14.00
C LYS A 375 31.69 -0.45 -15.10
N ALA A 376 30.61 0.32 -15.27
CA ALA A 376 29.71 0.13 -16.40
C ALA A 376 30.53 0.23 -17.70
N SER A 377 30.28 -0.70 -18.64
CA SER A 377 30.96 -0.64 -19.93
C SER A 377 30.50 0.63 -20.66
N THR A 378 31.44 1.43 -21.19
CA THR A 378 31.15 2.60 -22.03
C THR A 378 30.72 2.19 -23.46
N ALA A 379 30.22 0.97 -23.64
CA ALA A 379 30.07 0.34 -24.96
C ALA A 379 28.89 0.88 -25.80
N CYS A 380 28.17 1.90 -25.32
CA CYS A 380 27.06 2.52 -26.06
C CYS A 380 27.20 4.05 -26.14
N GLU A 381 28.41 4.58 -26.36
CA GLU A 381 28.53 5.85 -27.05
C GLU A 381 28.37 5.56 -28.55
N VAL A 382 27.14 5.65 -29.05
CA VAL A 382 26.91 5.76 -30.50
C VAL A 382 27.66 7.01 -30.94
N LYS A 383 28.78 6.83 -31.65
CA LYS A 383 29.48 7.92 -32.31
C LYS A 383 28.47 8.63 -33.21
N ALA A 384 28.30 9.92 -32.98
CA ALA A 384 27.39 10.82 -33.68
C ALA A 384 27.59 10.79 -35.20
#